data_AF-A0A382IAE6-F1
#
_entry.id   AF-A0A382IAE6-F1
#
_cell.length_a   1.000
_cell.length_b   1.000
_cell.length_c   1.000
_cell.angle_alpha   90.00
_cell.angle_beta   90.00
_cell.angle_gamma   90.00
#
_symmetry.space_group_name_H-M   'P 1'
#
loop_
_entity.id
_entity.type
_entity.pdbx_description
1 polymer ?
#
loop_
_entity_poly.entity_id
_entity_poly.type
_entity_poly.pdbx_seq_one_letter_code
_entity_poly.pdbx_strand_id
1 'polypeptide(L)' 'MKQERRRFSKEEYLYRQLKVRKSMDASNVDLLIVYDPANMFWLTGYDSWSFYVHQCVVISTDGGLFWYGRG' A
#
# COMPACT_ATOMS: atom_id res chain seq x y z
N MET A 1 0.04 8.24 -9.55
CA MET A 1 1.38 8.89 -9.57
C MET A 1 1.93 8.91 -10.98
N LYS A 2 2.41 10.07 -11.47
CA LYS A 2 3.15 10.14 -12.75
C LYS A 2 4.41 9.27 -12.65
N GLN A 3 4.79 8.61 -13.75
CA GLN A 3 5.89 7.65 -13.78
C GLN A 3 7.22 8.26 -13.30
N GLU A 4 7.46 9.53 -13.64
CA GLU A 4 8.63 10.33 -13.25
C GLU A 4 8.85 10.46 -11.72
N ARG A 5 7.82 10.27 -10.89
CA ARG A 5 7.95 10.40 -9.43
C ARG A 5 8.18 9.08 -8.70
N ARG A 6 8.09 7.92 -9.37
CA ARG A 6 8.22 6.62 -8.71
C ARG A 6 9.70 6.32 -8.39
N ARG A 7 9.98 5.97 -7.13
CA ARG A 7 11.30 5.51 -6.69
C ARG A 7 11.68 4.11 -7.20
N PHE A 8 10.68 3.31 -7.57
CA PHE A 8 10.82 1.93 -8.06
C PHE A 8 9.94 1.72 -9.30
N SER A 9 10.20 0.66 -10.06
CA SER A 9 9.40 0.31 -11.24
C SER A 9 7.96 -0.04 -10.86
N LYS A 10 7.04 0.01 -11.83
CA LYS A 10 5.65 -0.38 -11.60
C LYS A 10 5.57 -1.87 -11.25
N GLU A 11 6.38 -2.68 -11.93
CA GLU A 11 6.48 -4.13 -11.80
C GLU A 11 6.93 -4.51 -10.40
N GLU A 12 7.85 -3.75 -9.80
CA GLU A 12 8.30 -3.98 -8.44
C GLU A 12 7.19 -3.75 -7.41
N TYR A 13 6.42 -2.66 -7.54
CA TYR A 13 5.27 -2.44 -6.65
C TYR A 13 4.20 -3.53 -6.80
N LEU A 14 3.93 -4.00 -8.03
CA LEU A 14 3.01 -5.11 -8.25
C LEU A 14 3.50 -6.40 -7.58
N TYR A 15 4.81 -6.68 -7.65
CA TYR A 15 5.42 -7.81 -6.96
C TYR A 15 5.28 -7.71 -5.43
N ARG A 16 5.55 -6.53 -4.86
CA ARG A 16 5.37 -6.25 -3.42
C ARG A 16 3.92 -6.49 -2.97
N GLN A 17 2.95 -5.99 -3.73
CA GLN A 17 1.53 -6.17 -3.44
C GLN A 17 1.09 -7.64 -3.55
N LEU A 18 1.60 -8.38 -4.54
CA LEU A 18 1.36 -9.82 -4.66
C LEU A 18 1.90 -10.59 -3.45
N LYS A 19 3.09 -10.21 -2.96
CA LYS A 19 3.68 -10.81 -1.75
C LYS A 19 2.79 -10.60 -0.53
N VAL A 20 2.23 -9.39 -0.37
CA VAL A 20 1.29 -9.09 0.72
C VAL A 20 0.02 -9.92 0.59
N ARG A 21 -0.62 -9.96 -0.59
CA ARG A 21 -1.85 -10.76 -0.79
C ARG A 21 -1.64 -12.25 -0.52
N LYS A 22 -0.54 -12.84 -0.98
CA LYS A 22 -0.21 -14.24 -0.66
C LYS A 22 -0.09 -14.50 0.85
N SER A 23 0.50 -13.55 1.58
CA SER A 23 0.60 -13.65 3.04
C SER A 23 -0.75 -13.48 3.73
N MET A 24 -1.61 -12.61 3.21
CA MET A 24 -2.98 -12.41 3.69
C MET A 24 -3.82 -13.68 3.49
N ASP A 25 -3.79 -14.27 2.29
CA ASP A 25 -4.48 -15.52 1.96
C ASP A 25 -4.04 -16.66 2.90
N ALA A 26 -2.73 -16.82 3.11
CA ALA A 26 -2.18 -17.82 4.01
C ALA A 26 -2.58 -17.61 5.49
N SER A 27 -2.94 -16.38 5.86
CA SER A 27 -3.34 -16.01 7.23
C SER A 27 -4.86 -15.88 7.40
N ASN A 28 -5.65 -16.19 6.36
CA ASN A 28 -7.10 -16.00 6.34
C ASN A 28 -7.52 -14.55 6.66
N VAL A 29 -6.85 -13.57 6.04
CA VAL A 29 -7.13 -12.13 6.20
C VAL A 29 -7.67 -11.57 4.88
N ASP A 30 -8.93 -11.18 4.85
CA ASP A 30 -9.56 -10.66 3.62
C ASP A 30 -9.14 -9.22 3.28
N LEU A 31 -8.92 -8.40 4.31
CA LEU A 31 -8.62 -6.98 4.19
C LEU A 31 -7.60 -6.56 5.25
N LEU A 32 -6.59 -5.79 4.83
CA LEU A 32 -5.53 -5.27 5.68
C LEU A 32 -5.51 -3.75 5.65
N ILE A 33 -5.55 -3.13 6.84
CA ILE A 33 -5.37 -1.70 7.04
C ILE A 33 -3.91 -1.45 7.43
N VAL A 34 -3.17 -0.76 6.55
CA VAL A 34 -1.76 -0.44 6.74
C VAL A 34 -1.64 1.03 7.21
N TYR A 35 -1.38 1.21 8.50
CA TYR A 35 -1.27 2.55 9.13
C TYR A 35 0.18 3.05 9.24
N ASP A 36 1.16 2.13 9.25
CA ASP A 36 2.56 2.50 9.35
C ASP A 36 3.03 3.22 8.06
N PRO A 37 3.54 4.47 8.13
CA PRO A 37 3.92 5.25 6.95
C PRO A 37 4.99 4.57 6.10
N ALA A 38 5.93 3.85 6.72
CA ALA A 38 6.98 3.14 5.97
C ALA A 38 6.40 1.99 5.14
N ASN A 39 5.44 1.24 5.70
CA ASN A 39 4.71 0.20 4.97
C ASN A 39 3.81 0.78 3.88
N MET A 40 3.14 1.91 4.13
CA MET A 40 2.36 2.63 3.11
C MET A 40 3.26 3.02 1.92
N PHE A 41 4.43 3.61 2.19
CA PHE A 41 5.43 3.95 1.17
C PHE A 41 5.93 2.70 0.44
N TRP A 42 6.31 1.66 1.18
CA TRP A 42 6.84 0.43 0.58
C TRP A 42 5.83 -0.22 -0.39
N LEU A 43 4.54 -0.21 -0.04
CA LEU A 43 3.48 -0.85 -0.80
C LEU A 43 3.01 -0.04 -2.02
N THR A 44 3.03 1.30 -1.92
CA THR A 44 2.35 2.19 -2.89
C THR A 44 3.22 3.31 -3.47
N GLY A 45 4.36 3.59 -2.86
CA GLY A 45 5.18 4.77 -3.15
C GLY A 45 4.60 6.07 -2.59
N TYR A 46 3.56 6.01 -1.74
CA TYR A 46 3.05 7.18 -1.02
C TYR A 46 4.13 7.78 -0.13
N ASP A 47 4.55 9.01 -0.44
CA ASP A 47 5.61 9.73 0.26
C ASP A 47 5.12 11.13 0.60
N SER A 48 4.82 11.35 1.88
CA SER A 48 4.31 12.62 2.38
C SER A 48 4.60 12.77 3.87
N TRP A 49 4.96 13.99 4.28
CA TRP A 49 5.03 14.35 5.69
C TRP A 49 3.61 14.65 6.19
N SER A 50 2.80 13.61 6.38
CA SER A 50 1.39 13.73 6.76
C SER A 50 0.98 12.76 7.87
N PHE A 51 1.92 12.00 8.43
CA PHE A 51 1.66 10.97 9.43
C PHE A 51 1.10 11.51 10.76
N TYR A 52 1.08 12.83 10.95
CA TYR A 52 0.49 13.49 12.11
C TYR A 52 -1.06 13.54 12.06
N VAL A 53 -1.68 13.10 10.96
CA VAL A 53 -3.14 12.87 10.87
C VAL A 53 -3.44 11.40 10.55
N HIS A 54 -4.68 10.97 10.83
CA HIS A 54 -5.14 9.63 10.47
C HIS A 54 -5.13 9.42 8.95
N GLN A 55 -4.40 8.39 8.53
CA GLN A 55 -4.31 7.94 7.16
C GLN A 55 -3.89 6.48 7.13
N CYS A 56 -4.26 5.77 6.07
CA CYS A 56 -3.84 4.39 5.86
C CYS A 56 -3.87 4.03 4.37
N VAL A 57 -3.23 2.91 4.04
CA VAL A 57 -3.48 2.19 2.81
C VAL A 57 -4.32 0.97 3.15
N VAL A 58 -5.39 0.75 2.40
CA VAL A 58 -6.21 -0.45 2.48
C VAL A 58 -5.88 -1.33 1.28
N ILE A 59 -5.58 -2.61 1.55
CA ILE A 59 -5.39 -3.65 0.53
C ILE A 59 -6.31 -4.83 0.84
N SER A 60 -6.96 -5.35 -0.18
CA SER A 60 -7.79 -6.56 -0.11
C SER A 60 -7.27 -7.66 -1.03
N THR A 61 -7.64 -8.89 -0.72
CA THR A 61 -7.28 -10.10 -1.49
C THR A 61 -7.89 -10.08 -2.90
N ASP A 62 -9.06 -9.47 -3.07
CA ASP A 62 -9.79 -9.33 -4.34
C ASP A 62 -9.25 -8.25 -5.30
N GLY A 63 -8.12 -7.62 -4.96
CA GLY A 63 -7.44 -6.65 -5.82
C GLY A 63 -7.66 -5.19 -5.45
N GLY A 64 -8.50 -4.88 -4.47
CA GLY A 64 -8.61 -3.55 -3.90
C GLY A 64 -7.27 -3.03 -3.36
N LEU A 65 -6.96 -1.78 -3.69
CA LEU A 65 -5.83 -1.04 -3.14
C LEU A 65 -6.14 0.46 -3.22
N PHE A 66 -6.36 1.10 -2.07
CA PHE A 66 -6.63 2.53 -2.02
C PHE A 66 -5.99 3.17 -0.80
N TRP A 67 -5.69 4.45 -0.93
CA TRP A 67 -5.27 5.29 0.18
C TRP A 67 -6.51 5.96 0.79
N TYR A 68 -6.55 6.04 2.10
CA TYR A 68 -7.53 6.80 2.87
C TYR A 68 -6.81 7.79 3.76
N GLY A 69 -7.26 9.03 3.76
CA GLY A 69 -6.69 10.10 4.56
C GLY A 69 -7.30 11.43 4.19
N ARG A 70 -6.59 12.52 4.49
CA ARG A 70 -7.04 13.86 4.13
C ARG A 70 -6.56 14.25 2.73
N GLY A 71 -7.46 14.19 1.73
CA GLY A 71 -7.24 14.73 0.38
C GLY A 71 -6.81 13.69 -0.65
#